data_AF-A0A0V0Q2C2-F1
#
_entry.id   AF-A0A0V0Q2C2-F1
#
_cell.length_a   1.000
_cell.length_b   1.000
_cell.length_c   1.000
_cell.angle_alpha   90.00
_cell.angle_beta   90.00
_cell.angle_gamma   90.00
#
_symmetry.space_group_name_H-M   'P 1'
#
loop_
_entity.id
_entity.type
_entity.pdbx_description
1 polymer ?
#
loop_
_entity_poly.entity_id
_entity_poly.type
_entity_poly.pdbx_seq_one_letter_code
_entity_poly.pdbx_strand_id
1 'polypeptide(L)'
;MDMMDRLAARIDGLEGRMIAHRRTIETLLDLSPESVRAAMLAWLEEREVMLDGQEDPGVVAGPEAALELALSDEMRLLHDHLAAAAQR
;
A
#
# COMPACT_ATOMS: atom_id res chain seq x y z
N MET A 1 -19.68 14.85 -21.53
CA MET A 1 -18.58 14.18 -20.83
C MET A 1 -17.62 13.72 -21.90
N ASP A 2 -16.46 14.35 -21.98
CA ASP A 2 -15.45 14.00 -22.97
C ASP A 2 -14.71 12.71 -22.58
N MET A 3 -13.69 12.32 -23.36
CA MET A 3 -12.91 11.11 -23.05
C MET A 3 -12.10 11.26 -21.75
N MET A 4 -11.55 12.45 -21.51
CA MET A 4 -10.72 12.74 -20.33
C MET A 4 -11.56 12.73 -19.07
N ASP A 5 -12.77 13.30 -19.11
CA ASP A 5 -13.73 13.25 -18.00
C ASP A 5 -14.07 11.80 -17.61
N ARG A 6 -14.29 10.92 -18.60
CA ARG A 6 -14.58 9.50 -18.36
C ARG A 6 -13.38 8.75 -17.78
N LEU A 7 -12.18 9.09 -18.23
CA LEU A 7 -10.95 8.51 -17.70
C LEU A 7 -10.73 8.93 -16.26
N ALA A 8 -10.88 10.23 -15.95
CA ALA A 8 -10.79 10.75 -14.59
C ALA A 8 -11.80 10.07 -13.66
N ALA A 9 -13.08 10.00 -14.04
CA ALA A 9 -14.10 9.30 -13.26
C ALA A 9 -13.79 7.81 -13.02
N ARG A 10 -13.12 7.14 -13.97
CA ARG A 10 -12.69 5.75 -13.81
C ARG A 10 -11.51 5.63 -12.84
N ILE A 11 -10.57 6.57 -12.88
CA ILE A 11 -9.43 6.65 -11.96
C ILE A 11 -9.93 6.92 -10.53
N ASP A 12 -10.79 7.92 -10.34
CA ASP A 12 -11.40 8.22 -9.04
C ASP A 12 -12.16 7.01 -8.47
N GLY A 13 -12.88 6.29 -9.35
CA GLY A 13 -13.57 5.06 -8.97
C GLY A 13 -12.61 3.92 -8.58
N LEU A 14 -11.41 3.85 -9.16
CA LEU A 14 -10.38 2.90 -8.78
C LEU A 14 -9.73 3.29 -7.44
N GLU A 15 -9.41 4.56 -7.26
CA GLU A 15 -8.86 5.11 -6.02
C GLU A 15 -9.81 4.87 -4.84
N GLY A 16 -11.11 5.17 -5.01
CA GLY A 16 -12.12 4.91 -3.99
C GLY A 16 -12.23 3.43 -3.60
N ARG A 17 -12.07 2.51 -4.55
CA ARG A 17 -12.01 1.06 -4.25
C ARG A 17 -10.74 0.69 -3.49
N MET A 18 -9.59 1.25 -3.86
CA MET A 18 -8.33 0.98 -3.16
C MET A 18 -8.39 1.45 -1.70
N ILE A 19 -8.91 2.66 -1.45
CA ILE A 19 -9.13 3.18 -0.10
C ILE A 19 -10.08 2.28 0.70
N ALA A 20 -11.16 1.80 0.08
CA ALA A 20 -12.10 0.89 0.74
C ALA A 20 -11.45 -0.46 1.10
N HIS A 21 -10.61 -1.01 0.21
CA HIS A 21 -9.85 -2.23 0.50
C HIS A 21 -8.86 -2.03 1.64
N ARG A 22 -8.09 -0.94 1.64
CA ARG A 22 -7.16 -0.61 2.73
C ARG A 22 -7.86 -0.56 4.08
N ARG A 23 -8.93 0.22 4.19
CA ARG A 23 -9.73 0.34 5.42
C ARG A 23 -10.30 -1.00 5.89
N THR A 24 -10.70 -1.84 4.94
CA THR A 24 -11.18 -3.19 5.26
C THR A 24 -10.05 -4.04 5.86
N ILE A 25 -8.86 -3.99 5.28
CA ILE A 25 -7.68 -4.71 5.78
C ILE A 25 -7.26 -4.17 7.16
N GLU A 26 -7.16 -2.85 7.32
CA GLU A 26 -6.87 -2.20 8.61
C GLU A 26 -7.85 -2.67 9.70
N THR A 27 -9.15 -2.69 9.39
CA THR A 27 -10.19 -3.16 10.32
C THR A 27 -10.02 -4.64 10.66
N LEU A 28 -9.70 -5.49 9.67
CA LEU A 28 -9.44 -6.91 9.92
C LEU A 28 -8.21 -7.12 10.80
N LEU A 29 -7.16 -6.33 10.60
CA LEU A 29 -5.94 -6.35 11.41
C LEU A 29 -6.21 -5.90 12.85
N ASP A 30 -6.98 -4.83 13.04
CA ASP A 30 -7.37 -4.33 14.36
C ASP A 30 -8.19 -5.37 15.14
N LEU A 31 -9.05 -6.12 14.46
CA LEU A 31 -9.86 -7.20 15.05
C LEU A 31 -9.08 -8.51 15.23
N SER A 32 -7.91 -8.64 14.61
CA SER A 32 -7.12 -9.88 14.67
C SER A 32 -6.42 -10.07 16.03
N PRO A 33 -6.03 -11.29 16.40
CA PRO A 33 -5.19 -11.53 17.57
C PRO A 33 -3.81 -10.88 17.42
N GLU A 34 -3.17 -10.55 18.54
CA GLU A 34 -1.82 -9.95 18.56
C GLU A 34 -0.77 -10.78 17.79
N SER A 35 -0.85 -12.11 17.87
CA SER A 35 0.05 -12.99 17.11
C SER A 35 -0.07 -12.84 15.60
N VAL A 36 -1.27 -12.54 15.09
CA VAL A 36 -1.50 -12.31 13.66
C VAL A 36 -0.97 -10.94 13.26
N ARG A 37 -1.20 -9.91 14.07
CA ARG A 37 -0.62 -8.58 13.85
C ARG A 37 0.90 -8.61 13.82
N ALA A 38 1.53 -9.29 14.78
CA ALA A 38 2.97 -9.43 14.85
C ALA A 38 3.55 -10.17 13.62
N ALA A 39 2.90 -11.25 13.19
CA ALA A 39 3.30 -11.98 11.98
C ALA A 39 3.14 -11.13 10.70
N MET A 40 2.08 -10.34 10.61
CA MET A 40 1.87 -9.43 9.48
C MET A 40 2.91 -8.31 9.46
N LEU A 41 3.22 -7.72 10.62
CA LEU A 41 4.24 -6.67 10.74
C LEU A 41 5.61 -7.20 10.28
N ALA A 42 6.03 -8.36 10.78
CA ALA A 42 7.29 -8.99 10.35
C ALA A 42 7.33 -9.27 8.84
N TRP A 43 6.21 -9.73 8.26
CA TRP A 43 6.12 -9.97 6.82
C TRP A 43 6.20 -8.68 5.98
N LEU A 44 5.69 -7.56 6.49
CA LEU A 44 5.79 -6.25 5.84
C LEU A 44 7.22 -5.70 5.91
N GLU A 45 7.88 -5.80 7.06
CA GLU A 45 9.28 -5.37 7.25
C GLU A 45 10.25 -6.10 6.30
N GLU A 46 10.07 -7.40 6.08
CA GLU A 46 10.88 -8.18 5.13
C GLU A 46 10.79 -7.64 3.68
N ARG A 47 9.66 -7.03 3.32
CA ARG A 47 9.38 -6.55 1.97
C ARG A 47 9.81 -5.10 1.76
N GLU A 48 9.72 -4.28 2.80
CA GLU A 48 10.24 -2.90 2.79
C GLU A 48 11.75 -2.89 2.52
N VAL A 49 12.51 -3.79 3.15
CA VAL A 49 13.97 -3.95 2.96
C VAL A 49 14.34 -4.36 1.52
N MET A 50 13.46 -5.05 0.80
CA MET A 50 13.72 -5.42 -0.60
C MET A 50 13.60 -4.24 -1.57
N LEU A 51 12.81 -3.21 -1.23
CA LEU A 51 12.46 -2.10 -2.14
C LEU A 51 13.48 -0.95 -2.05
N ASP A 52 14.01 -0.64 -0.87
CA ASP A 52 15.00 0.44 -0.66
C ASP A 52 16.37 0.19 -1.33
N GLY A 53 16.65 -1.06 -1.76
CA GLY A 53 17.92 -1.47 -2.35
C GLY A 53 18.06 -1.30 -3.87
N GLN A 54 17.02 -0.81 -4.57
CA GLN A 54 17.00 -0.74 -6.05
C GLN A 54 16.73 0.65 -6.65
N GLU A 55 16.89 1.74 -5.89
CA GLU A 55 16.76 3.10 -6.43
C GLU A 55 18.05 3.55 -7.14
N ASP A 56 18.21 3.16 -8.41
CA ASP A 56 19.26 3.72 -9.29
C ASP A 56 18.79 5.11 -9.80
N PRO A 57 19.43 6.23 -9.42
CA PRO A 57 18.93 7.60 -9.63
C PRO A 57 18.85 8.05 -11.11
N GLY A 58 19.11 7.16 -12.07
CA GLY A 58 19.07 7.43 -13.51
C GLY A 58 17.95 6.72 -14.28
N VAL A 59 17.16 5.83 -13.65
CA VAL A 59 16.12 5.08 -14.37
C VAL A 59 14.84 5.91 -14.44
N VAL A 60 14.49 6.35 -15.64
CA VAL A 60 13.18 6.95 -15.91
C VAL A 60 12.13 5.87 -15.66
N ALA A 61 11.34 6.04 -14.60
CA ALA A 61 10.30 5.12 -14.18
C ALA A 61 9.32 4.83 -15.34
N GLY A 62 9.41 3.63 -15.92
CA GLY A 62 8.41 3.12 -16.84
C GLY A 62 7.08 2.85 -16.12
N PRO A 63 5.99 2.54 -16.86
CA PRO A 63 4.70 2.17 -16.28
C PRO A 63 4.80 1.05 -15.23
N GLU A 64 5.75 0.13 -15.38
CA GLU A 64 6.03 -0.94 -14.42
C GLU A 64 6.54 -0.39 -13.07
N ALA A 65 7.45 0.59 -13.09
CA ALA A 65 7.98 1.22 -11.88
C ALA A 65 6.89 2.01 -11.13
N ALA A 66 5.96 2.65 -11.85
CA ALA A 66 4.84 3.34 -11.23
C ALA A 66 3.89 2.38 -10.47
N LEU A 67 3.68 1.17 -11.00
CA LEU A 67 2.90 0.14 -10.32
C LEU A 67 3.62 -0.39 -9.08
N GLU A 68 4.91 -0.67 -9.19
CA GLU A 68 5.73 -1.14 -8.06
C GLU A 68 5.80 -0.12 -6.93
N LEU A 69 5.95 1.17 -7.26
CA LEU A 69 5.88 2.27 -6.29
C LEU A 69 4.51 2.34 -5.61
N ALA A 70 3.41 2.26 -6.36
CA ALA A 70 2.08 2.28 -5.79
C ALA A 70 1.81 1.08 -4.86
N LEU A 71 2.37 -0.10 -5.16
CA LEU A 71 2.31 -1.27 -4.30
C LEU A 71 3.16 -1.08 -3.03
N SER A 72 4.36 -0.52 -3.16
CA SER A 72 5.24 -0.19 -2.04
C SER A 72 4.57 0.77 -1.07
N ASP A 73 3.98 1.86 -1.58
CA ASP A 73 3.25 2.83 -0.77
C ASP A 73 2.09 2.20 -0.01
N GLU A 74 1.33 1.30 -0.64
CA GLU A 74 0.23 0.59 0.02
C GLU A 74 0.73 -0.31 1.16
N MET A 75 1.83 -1.02 0.95
CA MET A 75 2.44 -1.88 1.97
C MET A 75 2.96 -1.06 3.15
N ARG A 76 3.61 0.08 2.87
CA ARG A 76 4.10 1.01 3.90
C ARG A 76 2.96 1.57 4.75
N LEU A 77 1.83 1.94 4.14
CA LEU A 77 0.65 2.41 4.88
C LEU A 77 0.10 1.35 5.85
N LEU A 78 0.06 0.08 5.43
CA LEU A 78 -0.37 -1.02 6.30
C LEU A 78 0.64 -1.30 7.42
N HIS A 79 1.94 -1.19 7.12
CA HIS A 79 3.01 -1.32 8.10
C HIS A 79 2.87 -0.25 9.19
N ASP A 80 2.75 1.02 8.78
CA ASP A 80 2.62 2.17 9.68
C ASP A 80 1.39 2.03 10.60
N HIS A 81 0.26 1.54 10.06
CA HIS A 81 -0.95 1.25 10.83
C HIS A 81 -0.70 0.22 11.94
N LEU A 82 -0.05 -0.90 11.61
CA LEU A 82 0.27 -1.96 12.57
C LEU A 82 1.29 -1.51 13.62
N ALA A 83 2.35 -0.81 13.19
CA ALA A 83 3.39 -0.28 14.08
C ALA A 83 2.79 0.70 15.10
N ALA A 84 1.85 1.55 14.67
CA ALA A 84 1.15 2.48 15.56
C ALA A 84 0.15 1.80 16.51
N ALA A 85 -0.38 0.63 16.14
CA ALA A 85 -1.25 -0.16 17.01
C ALA A 85 -0.46 -0.88 18.13
N ALA A 86 0.75 -1.38 17.82
CA ALA A 86 1.62 -2.06 18.78
C ALA A 86 2.19 -1.14 19.88
N GLN A 87 2.21 0.18 19.66
CA GLN A 87 2.71 1.17 20.62
C GLN A 87 1.67 1.61 21.67
N ARG A 88 0.42 1.12 21.60
CA ARG A 88 -0.68 1.47 22.51
C ARG A 88 -0.89 0.40 23.57
#